data_AF-A0A9W3TK25-F1
#
_entry.id   AF-A0A9W3TK25-F1
#
_cell.length_a   1.000
_cell.length_b   1.000
_cell.length_c   1.000
_cell.angle_alpha   90.00
_cell.angle_beta   90.00
_cell.angle_gamma   90.00
#
_symmetry.space_group_name_H-M   'P 1'
#
loop_
_entity.id
_entity.type
_entity.pdbx_description
1 polymer ?
#
loop_
_entity_poly.entity_id
_entity_poly.type
_entity_poly.pdbx_seq_one_letter_code
_entity_poly.pdbx_strand_id
1 'polypeptide(L)' 'MKTNSLDDVASLIGTTKRHLNRILKNWKEDGIIKREENRIQILNMDKIKEISENVRFE' A
#
# COMPACT_ATOMS: atom_id res chain seq x y z
N MET A 1 -20.14 -10.14 -4.32
CA MET A 1 -19.53 -8.93 -3.73
C MET A 1 -18.02 -9.12 -3.68
N LYS A 2 -17.26 -8.35 -4.47
CA LYS A 2 -15.81 -8.15 -4.26
C LYS A 2 -15.48 -6.76 -4.76
N THR A 3 -15.35 -5.81 -3.85
CA THR A 3 -14.65 -4.56 -4.13
C THR A 3 -13.71 -4.36 -2.97
N ASN A 4 -12.51 -4.91 -3.09
CA ASN A 4 -11.40 -4.60 -2.22
C ASN A 4 -10.84 -3.23 -2.63
N SER A 5 -11.72 -2.23 -2.66
CA SER A 5 -11.41 -0.89 -3.14
C SER A 5 -10.41 -0.25 -2.18
N LEU A 6 -9.48 0.55 -2.72
CA LEU A 6 -8.57 1.36 -1.91
C LEU A 6 -9.30 2.27 -0.91
N ASP A 7 -10.58 2.54 -1.16
CA ASP A 7 -11.48 3.30 -0.29
C ASP A 7 -11.84 2.53 0.99
N ASP A 8 -12.26 1.27 0.86
CA ASP A 8 -12.48 0.34 1.98
C ASP A 8 -11.21 0.14 2.79
N VAL A 9 -10.09 -0.09 2.10
CA VAL A 9 -8.79 -0.28 2.76
C VAL A 9 -8.41 0.98 3.54
N ALA A 10 -8.50 2.17 2.94
CA ALA A 10 -8.20 3.42 3.64
C ALA A 10 -9.09 3.61 4.88
N SER A 11 -10.39 3.33 4.74
CA SER A 11 -11.35 3.43 5.85
C SER A 11 -11.01 2.45 6.99
N LEU A 12 -10.60 1.22 6.67
CA LEU A 12 -10.21 0.20 7.65
C LEU A 12 -9.00 0.62 8.50
N ILE A 13 -7.99 1.22 7.88
CA ILE A 13 -6.75 1.66 8.57
C ILE A 13 -6.87 3.08 9.14
N GLY A 14 -8.08 3.66 9.16
CA GLY A 14 -8.33 4.98 9.72
C GLY A 14 -7.64 6.11 8.95
N THR A 15 -7.41 5.92 7.65
CA THR A 15 -6.77 6.91 6.78
C THR A 15 -7.68 7.32 5.63
N THR A 16 -7.30 8.35 4.88
CA THR A 16 -8.06 8.77 3.70
C THR A 16 -7.50 8.09 2.45
N LYS A 17 -8.37 7.79 1.48
CA LYS A 17 -7.97 7.28 0.17
C LYS A 17 -6.90 8.15 -0.50
N ARG A 18 -6.97 9.48 -0.33
CA ARG A 18 -5.95 10.41 -0.83
C ARG A 18 -4.58 10.16 -0.19
N HIS A 19 -4.54 9.95 1.12
CA HIS A 19 -3.30 9.67 1.84
C HIS A 19 -2.72 8.32 1.40
N LEU A 20 -3.54 7.27 1.35
CA LEU A 20 -3.11 5.95 0.88
C LEU A 20 -2.60 6.01 -0.56
N ASN A 21 -3.31 6.70 -1.45
CA ASN A 21 -2.90 6.83 -2.84
C ASN A 21 -1.59 7.64 -2.99
N ARG A 22 -1.35 8.62 -2.10
CA ARG A 22 -0.07 9.34 -2.03
C ARG A 22 1.07 8.41 -1.64
N ILE A 23 0.89 7.58 -0.60
CA ILE A 23 1.90 6.61 -0.17
C ILE A 23 2.21 5.63 -1.31
N LEU A 24 1.17 5.01 -1.91
CA LEU A 24 1.33 4.06 -3.01
C LEU A 24 2.00 4.69 -4.23
N LYS A 25 1.75 5.97 -4.51
CA LYS A 25 2.44 6.68 -5.58
C LYS A 25 3.93 6.82 -5.29
N ASN A 26 4.29 7.27 -4.08
CA ASN A 26 5.69 7.37 -3.67
C ASN A 26 6.39 6.01 -3.76
N TRP A 27 5.77 4.94 -3.25
CA TRP A 27 6.35 3.59 -3.31
C TRP A 27 6.50 3.05 -4.74
N LYS A 28 5.64 3.49 -5.67
CA LYS A 28 5.80 3.18 -7.08
C LYS A 28 7.00 3.92 -7.69
N GLU A 29 7.14 5.22 -7.37
CA GLU A 29 8.25 6.06 -7.85
C GLU A 29 9.60 5.59 -7.29
N ASP A 30 9.62 5.13 -6.04
CA ASP A 30 10.80 4.59 -5.36
C ASP A 30 11.14 3.14 -5.76
N GLY A 31 10.35 2.54 -6.67
CA GLY A 31 10.56 1.17 -7.14
C GLY A 31 10.29 0.08 -6.09
N ILE A 32 9.57 0.41 -5.01
CA ILE A 32 9.21 -0.52 -3.93
C ILE A 32 8.05 -1.42 -4.37
N ILE A 33 7.08 -0.85 -5.10
CA ILE A 33 5.91 -1.57 -5.62
C ILE A 33 5.70 -1.31 -7.10
N LYS A 34 5.04 -2.25 -7.79
CA LYS A 34 4.45 -2.06 -9.11
C LYS A 34 2.94 -2.13 -8.98
N ARG A 35 2.25 -1.12 -9.50
CA ARG A 35 0.78 -1.12 -9.59
C ARG A 35 0.36 -1.45 -11.02
N GLU A 36 -0.44 -2.49 -11.16
CA GLU A 36 -1.14 -2.85 -12.39
C GLU A 36 -2.64 -2.70 -12.16
N GLU A 37 -3.43 -2.72 -13.24
CA GLU A 37 -4.83 -2.26 -13.28
C GLU A 37 -5.68 -2.74 -12.09
N ASN A 38 -5.46 -3.98 -11.65
CA ASN A 38 -6.18 -4.58 -10.52
C ASN A 38 -5.29 -5.25 -9.47
N ARG A 39 -3.97 -5.01 -9.48
CA ARG A 39 -3.04 -5.65 -8.53
C ARG A 39 -1.89 -4.76 -8.13
N ILE A 40 -1.42 -4.93 -6.90
CA ILE A 40 -0.19 -4.32 -6.40
C ILE A 40 0.82 -5.45 -6.19
N GLN A 41 1.94 -5.38 -6.88
CA GLN A 41 3.06 -6.30 -6.74
C GLN A 41 4.16 -5.63 -5.94
N ILE A 42 4.67 -6.30 -4.91
CA ILE A 42 5.82 -5.84 -4.14
C ILE A 42 7.08 -6.19 -4.94
N LEU A 43 7.90 -5.20 -5.25
CA LEU A 43 9.20 -5.37 -5.92
C LEU A 43 10.33 -5.49 -4.91
N ASN A 44 10.23 -4.76 -3.80
CA ASN A 44 11.25 -4.74 -2.75
C ASN A 44 10.65 -4.97 -1.37
N MET A 45 10.66 -6.22 -0.92
CA MET A 45 10.12 -6.61 0.39
C MET A 45 10.96 -6.08 1.56
N ASP A 46 12.26 -5.89 1.35
CA ASP A 46 13.16 -5.38 2.38
C ASP A 46 12.82 -3.93 2.74
N LYS A 47 12.62 -3.10 1.71
CA LYS A 47 12.14 -1.72 1.87
C LYS A 47 10.76 -1.64 2.54
N ILE A 48 9.85 -2.55 2.21
CA ILE A 48 8.54 -2.62 2.90
C ILE A 48 8.73 -2.88 4.39
N LYS A 49 9.64 -3.80 4.77
CA LYS A 49 9.92 -4.09 6.19
C LYS A 49 10.52 -2.88 6.91
N GLU A 50 11.44 -2.17 6.26
CA GLU A 50 12.06 -0.94 6.78
C GLU A 50 11.00 0.15 7.03
N ILE A 51 10.14 0.42 6.03
CA ILE A 51 9.09 1.45 6.12
C ILE A 51 8.02 1.08 7.16
N SER A 52 7.77 -0.22 7.34
CA SER A 52 6.78 -0.68 8.31
C SER A 52 7.29 -0.56 9.75
N GLU A 53 8.50 -0.07 10.02
CA GLU A 53 9.06 0.12 11.37
C GLU A 53 8.80 -1.05 12.34
N ASN A 54 8.88 -2.30 11.86
CA ASN A 54 8.54 -3.49 12.66
C ASN A 54 7.10 -3.51 13.22
N VAL A 55 6.11 -2.95 12.52
CA VAL A 55 4.69 -3.25 12.74
C VAL A 55 4.52 -4.75 12.60
N ARG A 56 4.59 -5.44 13.74
CA ARG A 56 4.29 -6.86 13.85
C ARG A 56 2.79 -6.97 13.73
N PHE A 57 2.33 -7.63 12.67
CA PHE A 57 0.99 -8.18 12.64
C PHE A 57 1.03 -9.41 13.57
N GLU A 58 0.63 -9.22 14.82
CA GLU A 58 0.27 -10.31 15.75
C GLU A 58 -1.16 -10.81 15.47
#